data_AF-A0AAD0P9T1-F1
#
_entry.id   AF-A0AAD0P9T1-F1
#
_cell.length_a   1.000
_cell.length_b   1.000
_cell.length_c   1.000
_cell.angle_alpha   90.00
_cell.angle_beta   90.00
_cell.angle_gamma   90.00
#
_symmetry.space_group_name_H-M   'P 1'
#
loop_
_entity.id
_entity.type
_entity.pdbx_description
1 polymer ?
#
loop_
_entity_poly.entity_id
_entity_poly.type
_entity_poly.pdbx_seq_one_letter_code
_entity_poly.pdbx_strand_id
1 'polypeptide(L)'
;MSHKCFISFKTEDIAYKNYIQQIDQLDVIDKSLNEPINSNNEEYIMRKIREDHLNDSTVTLVLIGTNSAENNVYENQTFIKRELQASLYDKPNGILGIVLPNMYNSIYKGEHLCSACGKYHEFVNINNDTTIREFNYNYYIPNSKCSWGEKDRYCVLVRWDDFITNPNFYIDFAYSKRKDPIANKIRVFPTNQ
;
A
#
# COMPACT_ATOMS: atom_id res chain seq x y z
N MET A 1 17.79 -10.35 7.87
CA MET A 1 16.84 -10.32 9.01
C MET A 1 15.46 -10.20 8.41
N SER A 2 14.50 -11.00 8.87
CA SER A 2 13.12 -10.90 8.38
C SER A 2 12.54 -9.53 8.74
N HIS A 3 11.78 -8.95 7.83
CA HIS A 3 11.13 -7.66 8.02
C HIS A 3 9.77 -7.86 8.68
N LYS A 4 9.52 -7.15 9.79
CA LYS A 4 8.22 -7.14 10.44
C LYS A 4 7.19 -6.49 9.55
N CYS A 5 6.17 -7.27 9.17
CA CYS A 5 5.14 -6.89 8.24
C CYS A 5 3.82 -6.65 8.96
N PHE A 6 3.19 -5.52 8.70
CA PHE A 6 1.79 -5.29 9.04
C PHE A 6 0.90 -5.53 7.81
N ILE A 7 -0.29 -6.10 7.96
CA ILE A 7 -1.22 -6.33 6.84
C ILE A 7 -2.44 -5.42 6.99
N SER A 8 -2.61 -4.53 6.02
CA SER A 8 -3.82 -3.72 5.86
C SER A 8 -4.69 -4.34 4.76
N PHE A 9 -5.93 -4.69 5.10
CA PHE A 9 -6.84 -5.41 4.21
C PHE A 9 -8.31 -5.17 4.58
N LYS A 10 -9.21 -5.55 3.68
CA LYS A 10 -10.65 -5.59 3.91
C LYS A 10 -11.08 -6.96 4.45
N THR A 11 -12.07 -7.02 5.34
CA THR A 11 -12.48 -8.25 6.05
C THR A 11 -12.80 -9.43 5.11
N GLU A 12 -13.41 -9.16 3.97
CA GLU A 12 -13.73 -10.14 2.92
C GLU A 12 -12.48 -10.80 2.30
N ASP A 13 -11.33 -10.13 2.36
CA ASP A 13 -10.05 -10.62 1.84
C ASP A 13 -9.25 -11.40 2.91
N ILE A 14 -9.87 -11.74 4.06
CA ILE A 14 -9.21 -12.42 5.19
C ILE A 14 -8.53 -13.75 4.80
N ALA A 15 -9.04 -14.45 3.78
CA ALA A 15 -8.44 -15.68 3.30
C ALA A 15 -6.99 -15.46 2.81
N TYR A 16 -6.73 -14.35 2.12
CA TYR A 16 -5.40 -13.98 1.65
C TYR A 16 -4.49 -13.57 2.81
N LYS A 17 -5.01 -12.80 3.77
CA LYS A 17 -4.29 -12.45 5.00
C LYS A 17 -3.87 -13.70 5.78
N ASN A 18 -4.79 -14.65 5.99
CA ASN A 18 -4.52 -15.91 6.68
C ASN A 18 -3.47 -16.75 5.93
N TYR A 19 -3.52 -16.77 4.60
CA TYR A 19 -2.51 -17.44 3.79
C TYR A 19 -1.12 -16.82 4.00
N ILE A 20 -0.99 -15.48 3.95
CA ILE A 20 0.29 -14.79 4.18
C ILE A 20 0.85 -15.13 5.58
N GLN A 21 -0.01 -15.19 6.59
CA GLN A 21 0.39 -15.54 7.97
C GLN A 21 0.92 -16.97 8.11
N GLN A 22 0.57 -17.87 7.18
CA GLN A 22 1.03 -19.25 7.16
C GLN A 22 2.32 -19.45 6.35
N ILE A 23 2.80 -18.42 5.65
CA ILE A 23 4.06 -18.50 4.91
C ILE A 23 5.21 -18.55 5.91
N ASP A 24 5.94 -19.67 5.90
CA ASP A 24 7.13 -19.86 6.72
C ASP A 24 8.12 -18.71 6.50
N GLN A 25 8.77 -18.26 7.58
CA GLN A 25 9.81 -17.21 7.60
C GLN A 25 9.31 -15.76 7.47
N LEU A 26 8.01 -15.52 7.27
CA LEU A 26 7.45 -14.16 7.35
C LEU A 26 7.14 -13.78 8.81
N ASP A 27 7.66 -12.63 9.24
CA ASP A 27 7.33 -12.06 10.55
C ASP A 27 6.16 -11.09 10.40
N VAL A 28 4.93 -11.59 10.58
CA VAL A 28 3.69 -10.84 10.37
C VAL A 28 3.05 -10.45 11.70
N ILE A 29 2.78 -9.16 11.88
CA ILE A 29 2.07 -8.60 13.03
C ILE A 29 0.57 -8.64 12.76
N ASP A 30 -0.17 -9.36 13.62
CA ASP A 30 -1.63 -9.44 13.55
C ASP A 30 -2.29 -8.46 14.54
N LYS A 31 -2.38 -7.19 14.13
CA LYS A 31 -2.98 -6.13 14.95
C LYS A 31 -3.77 -5.12 14.12
N SER A 32 -4.58 -5.58 13.18
CA SER A 32 -5.42 -4.69 12.36
C SER A 32 -6.34 -3.82 13.23
N LEU A 33 -6.64 -2.62 12.75
CA LEU A 33 -7.48 -1.67 13.47
C LEU A 33 -8.95 -2.11 13.38
N ASN A 34 -9.51 -2.59 14.49
CA ASN A 34 -10.91 -3.06 14.54
C ASN A 34 -11.87 -2.05 15.17
N GLU A 35 -11.35 -1.08 15.92
CA GLU A 35 -12.14 -0.05 16.59
C GLU A 35 -11.61 1.36 16.26
N PRO A 36 -12.50 2.34 16.08
CA PRO A 36 -12.08 3.72 15.82
C PRO A 36 -11.45 4.33 17.07
N ILE A 37 -10.32 5.00 16.90
CA ILE A 37 -9.72 5.82 17.97
C ILE A 37 -10.55 7.10 18.13
N ASN A 38 -11.17 7.24 19.31
CA ASN A 38 -11.99 8.40 19.68
C ASN A 38 -11.11 9.62 20.05
N SER A 39 -10.61 10.30 19.03
CA SER A 39 -9.87 11.56 19.14
C SER A 39 -9.97 12.32 17.83
N ASN A 40 -9.89 13.65 17.90
CA ASN A 40 -9.77 14.54 16.74
C ASN A 40 -8.33 15.08 16.56
N ASN A 41 -7.42 14.74 17.48
CA ASN A 41 -6.01 15.11 17.38
C ASN A 41 -5.30 14.10 16.47
N GLU A 42 -4.97 14.51 15.24
CA GLU A 42 -4.35 13.63 14.23
C GLU A 42 -3.02 13.04 14.68
N GLU A 43 -2.15 13.83 15.31
CA GLU A 43 -0.86 13.36 15.84
C GLU A 43 -1.06 12.29 16.91
N TYR A 44 -2.03 12.48 17.82
CA TYR A 44 -2.39 11.47 18.81
C TYR A 44 -2.93 10.19 18.16
N ILE A 45 -3.83 10.30 17.17
CA ILE A 45 -4.40 9.15 16.48
C ILE A 45 -3.29 8.38 15.77
N MET A 46 -2.45 9.05 14.98
CA MET A 46 -1.36 8.42 14.22
C MET A 46 -0.36 7.75 15.16
N ARG A 47 0.07 8.43 16.22
CA ARG A 47 0.96 7.86 17.22
C ARG A 47 0.36 6.63 17.88
N LYS A 48 -0.91 6.69 18.28
CA LYS A 48 -1.61 5.57 18.93
C LYS A 48 -1.76 4.36 17.99
N ILE A 49 -2.11 4.58 16.71
CA ILE A 49 -2.12 3.49 15.72
C ILE A 49 -0.72 2.88 15.59
N ARG A 50 0.32 3.72 15.55
CA ARG A 50 1.69 3.21 15.47
C ARG A 50 2.09 2.40 16.69
N GLU A 51 1.82 2.88 17.89
CA GLU A 51 2.19 2.21 19.14
C GLU A 51 1.39 0.92 19.35
N ASP A 52 0.07 0.98 19.17
CA ASP A 52 -0.82 -0.13 19.52
C ASP A 52 -0.90 -1.20 18.42
N HIS A 53 -0.85 -0.79 17.15
CA HIS A 53 -1.15 -1.66 16.01
C HIS A 53 0.06 -1.94 15.10
N LEU A 54 0.72 -0.90 14.58
CA LEU A 54 1.86 -1.10 13.67
C LEU A 54 3.14 -1.53 14.42
N ASN A 55 3.24 -1.23 15.71
CA ASN A 55 4.37 -1.48 16.60
C ASN A 55 5.72 -1.16 15.95
N ASP A 56 6.59 -2.17 15.83
CA ASP A 56 7.91 -2.12 15.21
C ASP A 56 7.92 -2.69 13.78
N SER A 57 6.76 -2.73 13.11
CA SER A 57 6.69 -3.04 11.68
C SER A 57 7.61 -2.12 10.88
N THR A 58 8.13 -2.67 9.80
CA THR A 58 9.02 -1.97 8.87
C THR A 58 8.50 -1.99 7.44
N VAL A 59 7.52 -2.86 7.16
CA VAL A 59 6.82 -2.97 5.90
C VAL A 59 5.33 -3.10 6.19
N THR A 60 4.51 -2.43 5.40
CA THR A 60 3.05 -2.57 5.39
C THR A 60 2.63 -3.21 4.07
N LEU A 61 2.03 -4.39 4.16
CA LEU A 61 1.40 -5.12 3.08
C LEU A 61 -0.03 -4.62 2.92
N VAL A 62 -0.40 -4.16 1.73
CA VAL A 62 -1.73 -3.65 1.43
C VAL A 62 -2.39 -4.62 0.45
N LEU A 63 -3.43 -5.32 0.88
CA LEU A 63 -4.22 -6.17 -0.02
C LEU A 63 -5.16 -5.30 -0.84
N ILE A 64 -5.03 -5.36 -2.16
CA ILE A 64 -5.84 -4.58 -3.10
C ILE A 64 -6.90 -5.51 -3.69
N GLY A 65 -8.05 -5.54 -3.03
CA GLY A 65 -9.26 -6.27 -3.41
C GLY A 65 -10.33 -5.37 -4.02
N THR A 66 -11.50 -5.93 -4.32
CA THR A 66 -12.61 -5.22 -4.99
C THR A 66 -13.13 -4.02 -4.19
N ASN A 67 -12.98 -4.08 -2.87
CA ASN A 67 -13.59 -3.12 -1.94
C ASN A 67 -12.59 -2.20 -1.24
N SER A 68 -11.31 -2.25 -1.59
CA SER A 68 -10.24 -1.43 -1.00
C SER A 68 -10.04 -0.07 -1.68
N ALA A 69 -10.95 0.33 -2.57
CA ALA A 69 -10.84 1.58 -3.33
C ALA A 69 -11.38 2.79 -2.53
N GLU A 70 -10.72 3.93 -2.68
CA GLU A 70 -11.10 5.21 -2.05
C GLU A 70 -12.56 5.60 -2.33
N ASN A 71 -12.96 5.50 -3.59
CA ASN A 71 -14.26 5.94 -4.09
C ASN A 71 -15.36 4.88 -3.95
N ASN A 72 -15.11 3.76 -3.28
CA ASN A 72 -16.18 2.78 -3.05
C ASN A 72 -17.17 3.32 -2.00
N VAL A 73 -18.27 3.88 -2.50
CA VAL A 73 -19.33 4.51 -1.68
C VAL A 73 -20.09 3.55 -0.78
N TYR A 74 -20.01 2.24 -1.04
CA TYR A 74 -20.67 1.21 -0.24
C TYR A 74 -19.82 0.73 0.93
N GLU A 75 -18.57 1.16 1.00
CA GLU A 75 -17.56 0.62 1.90
C GLU A 75 -16.93 1.71 2.76
N ASN A 76 -16.80 1.43 4.05
CA ASN A 76 -16.08 2.32 4.93
C ASN A 76 -14.55 2.09 4.79
N GLN A 77 -13.84 3.10 4.28
CA GLN A 77 -12.38 3.05 4.10
C GLN A 77 -11.57 3.63 5.26
N THR A 78 -12.23 4.10 6.34
CA THR A 78 -11.56 4.79 7.45
C THR A 78 -10.42 3.97 8.05
N PHE A 79 -10.58 2.66 8.21
CA PHE A 79 -9.56 1.81 8.81
C PHE A 79 -8.31 1.71 7.92
N ILE A 80 -8.46 1.26 6.68
CA ILE A 80 -7.34 1.11 5.73
C ILE A 80 -6.65 2.46 5.50
N LYS A 81 -7.42 3.55 5.35
CA LYS A 81 -6.87 4.92 5.26
C LYS A 81 -5.97 5.24 6.45
N ARG A 82 -6.48 5.09 7.66
CA ARG A 82 -5.74 5.41 8.89
C ARG A 82 -4.50 4.52 9.07
N GLU A 83 -4.60 3.24 8.70
CA GLU A 83 -3.48 2.30 8.73
C GLU A 83 -2.36 2.71 7.75
N LEU A 84 -2.71 3.10 6.52
CA LEU A 84 -1.73 3.59 5.54
C LEU A 84 -1.15 4.95 5.96
N GLN A 85 -1.96 5.86 6.48
CA GLN A 85 -1.50 7.15 7.01
C GLN A 85 -0.46 6.93 8.12
N ALA A 86 -0.79 6.10 9.11
CA ALA A 86 0.11 5.80 10.22
C ALA A 86 1.37 5.05 9.77
N SER A 87 1.25 4.19 8.74
CA SER A 87 2.39 3.49 8.14
C SER A 87 3.39 4.43 7.48
N LEU A 88 2.92 5.54 6.92
CA LEU A 88 3.76 6.54 6.23
C LEU A 88 4.19 7.71 7.14
N TYR A 89 3.58 7.83 8.33
CA TYR A 89 3.83 8.94 9.24
C TYR A 89 5.18 8.83 9.97
N ASP A 90 5.91 9.95 10.04
CA ASP A 90 7.21 10.16 10.70
C ASP A 90 8.35 9.23 10.22
N LYS A 91 8.33 7.97 10.64
CA LYS A 91 9.26 6.93 10.20
C LYS A 91 8.54 5.97 9.25
N PRO A 92 8.53 6.25 7.93
CA PRO A 92 7.68 5.51 7.01
C PRO A 92 8.12 4.04 6.89
N ASN A 93 7.14 3.15 6.86
CA ASN A 93 7.28 1.77 6.45
C ASN A 93 7.44 1.67 4.93
N GLY A 94 8.12 0.63 4.47
CA GLY A 94 8.01 0.23 3.08
C GLY A 94 6.57 -0.17 2.77
N ILE A 95 6.02 0.24 1.63
CA ILE A 95 4.64 -0.09 1.27
C ILE A 95 4.64 -1.07 0.11
N LEU A 96 4.05 -2.25 0.32
CA LEU A 96 3.88 -3.29 -0.70
C LEU A 96 2.39 -3.52 -0.97
N GLY A 97 1.91 -3.06 -2.13
CA GLY A 97 0.57 -3.38 -2.62
C GLY A 97 0.55 -4.74 -3.30
N ILE A 98 -0.30 -5.63 -2.80
CA ILE A 98 -0.50 -6.97 -3.34
C ILE A 98 -1.86 -6.97 -4.03
N VAL A 99 -1.86 -7.02 -5.35
CA VAL A 99 -3.09 -7.04 -6.15
C VAL A 99 -3.69 -8.44 -6.07
N LEU A 100 -4.93 -8.53 -5.62
CA LEU A 100 -5.64 -9.80 -5.57
C LEU A 100 -6.12 -10.21 -6.97
N PRO A 101 -6.29 -11.52 -7.26
CA PRO A 101 -6.63 -12.00 -8.61
C PRO A 101 -7.87 -11.36 -9.24
N ASN A 102 -8.90 -11.08 -8.43
CA ASN A 102 -10.12 -10.38 -8.86
C ASN A 102 -9.87 -8.94 -9.35
N MET A 103 -8.75 -8.32 -8.97
CA MET A 103 -8.40 -6.95 -9.34
C MET A 103 -7.41 -6.84 -10.50
N TYR A 104 -6.86 -7.95 -11.00
CA TYR A 104 -5.87 -7.91 -12.08
C TYR A 104 -6.33 -7.14 -13.31
N ASN A 105 -7.54 -7.43 -13.81
CA ASN A 105 -8.07 -6.77 -15.00
C ASN A 105 -8.47 -5.31 -14.74
N SER A 106 -8.71 -4.94 -13.48
CA SER A 106 -9.01 -3.57 -13.08
C SER A 106 -7.75 -2.71 -12.97
N ILE A 107 -6.61 -3.32 -12.62
CA ILE A 107 -5.34 -2.64 -12.38
C ILE A 107 -4.40 -2.73 -13.58
N TYR A 108 -4.14 -3.92 -14.13
CA TYR A 108 -3.20 -4.09 -15.23
C TYR A 108 -3.93 -4.03 -16.57
N LYS A 109 -3.84 -2.88 -17.25
CA LYS A 109 -4.60 -2.59 -18.48
C LYS A 109 -3.80 -2.80 -19.77
N GLY A 110 -2.61 -3.38 -19.68
CA GLY A 110 -1.71 -3.60 -20.82
C GLY A 110 -0.88 -2.37 -21.14
N GLU A 111 -0.46 -2.20 -22.38
CA GLU A 111 0.38 -1.07 -22.81
C GLU A 111 -0.40 -0.08 -23.68
N HIS A 112 0.04 1.17 -23.67
CA HIS A 112 -0.49 2.22 -24.53
C HIS A 112 0.65 3.03 -25.16
N LEU A 113 0.40 3.56 -26.36
CA LEU A 113 1.33 4.49 -27.02
C LEU A 113 1.24 5.86 -26.35
N CYS A 114 2.35 6.34 -25.80
CA CYS A 114 2.43 7.64 -25.16
C CYS A 114 2.52 8.75 -26.21
N SER A 115 1.57 9.69 -26.21
CA SER A 115 1.56 10.84 -27.11
C SER A 115 2.71 11.82 -26.86
N ALA A 116 3.24 11.87 -25.63
CA ALA A 116 4.31 12.81 -25.26
C ALA A 116 5.71 12.36 -25.70
N CYS A 117 5.99 11.05 -25.73
CA CYS A 117 7.33 10.52 -26.06
C CYS A 117 7.37 9.53 -27.22
N GLY A 118 6.22 9.11 -27.76
CA GLY A 118 6.11 8.17 -28.87
C GLY A 118 6.48 6.71 -28.55
N LYS A 119 6.62 6.35 -27.27
CA LYS A 119 6.94 4.98 -26.81
C LYS A 119 5.73 4.30 -26.18
N TYR A 120 5.76 2.98 -26.13
CA TYR A 120 4.78 2.20 -25.37
C TYR A 120 5.09 2.25 -23.87
N HIS A 121 4.07 2.43 -23.06
CA HIS A 121 4.13 2.41 -21.61
C HIS A 121 3.06 1.48 -21.05
N GLU A 122 3.42 0.68 -20.05
CA GLU A 122 2.45 -0.07 -19.27
C GLU A 122 1.45 0.87 -18.60
N PHE A 123 0.18 0.55 -18.73
CA PHE A 123 -0.91 1.22 -18.05
C PHE A 123 -1.31 0.41 -16.83
N VAL A 124 -0.86 0.89 -15.67
CA VAL A 124 -1.27 0.36 -14.37
C VAL A 124 -2.26 1.35 -13.74
N ASN A 125 -3.52 0.98 -13.67
CA ASN A 125 -4.63 1.80 -13.19
C ASN A 125 -4.64 1.84 -11.65
N ILE A 126 -3.82 2.72 -11.09
CA ILE A 126 -3.74 3.00 -9.65
C ILE A 126 -4.27 4.41 -9.41
N ASN A 127 -5.50 4.50 -8.89
CA ASN A 127 -6.20 5.75 -8.59
C ASN A 127 -7.24 5.51 -7.48
N ASN A 128 -8.11 6.48 -7.23
CA ASN A 128 -9.14 6.40 -6.19
C ASN A 128 -10.23 5.36 -6.50
N ASP A 129 -10.37 4.89 -7.74
CA ASP A 129 -11.34 3.85 -8.10
C ASP A 129 -10.78 2.44 -7.95
N THR A 130 -9.46 2.28 -7.73
CA THR A 130 -8.83 0.97 -7.55
C THR A 130 -8.12 0.81 -6.21
N THR A 131 -7.74 1.91 -5.56
CA THR A 131 -6.93 1.92 -4.33
C THR A 131 -7.28 3.12 -3.47
N ILE A 132 -6.78 3.11 -2.22
CA ILE A 132 -6.83 4.25 -1.32
C ILE A 132 -5.91 5.39 -1.80
N ARG A 133 -6.31 6.64 -1.52
CA ARG A 133 -5.57 7.85 -1.91
C ARG A 133 -4.11 7.86 -1.43
N GLU A 134 -3.86 7.44 -0.20
CA GLU A 134 -2.51 7.30 0.36
C GLU A 134 -1.64 6.37 -0.47
N PHE A 135 -2.21 5.27 -1.00
CA PHE A 135 -1.45 4.36 -1.84
C PHE A 135 -1.19 4.98 -3.22
N ASN A 136 -2.24 5.46 -3.90
CA ASN A 136 -2.08 5.89 -5.29
C ASN A 136 -1.19 7.12 -5.45
N TYR A 137 -1.23 8.07 -4.51
CA TYR A 137 -0.35 9.24 -4.59
C TYR A 137 1.11 8.85 -4.43
N ASN A 138 1.41 7.95 -3.49
CA ASN A 138 2.77 7.50 -3.23
C ASN A 138 3.28 6.45 -4.24
N TYR A 139 2.37 5.88 -5.04
CA TYR A 139 2.69 5.11 -6.23
C TYR A 139 3.02 6.05 -7.42
N TYR A 140 2.16 7.04 -7.70
CA TYR A 140 2.35 8.02 -8.77
C TYR A 140 2.69 9.41 -8.23
N ILE A 141 3.84 9.52 -7.55
CA ILE A 141 4.31 10.80 -6.99
C ILE A 141 4.51 11.82 -8.13
N PRO A 142 3.80 12.97 -8.13
CA PRO A 142 3.82 13.91 -9.23
C PRO A 142 5.24 14.32 -9.66
N ASN A 143 5.51 14.26 -10.96
CA ASN A 143 6.76 14.70 -11.57
C ASN A 143 6.53 15.15 -13.03
N SER A 144 7.57 15.61 -13.72
CA SER A 144 7.50 16.13 -15.09
C SER A 144 7.71 15.08 -16.19
N LYS A 145 7.79 13.79 -15.84
CA LYS A 145 7.99 12.70 -16.81
C LYS A 145 6.65 12.29 -17.43
N CYS A 146 6.73 11.66 -18.60
CA CYS A 146 5.57 11.09 -19.28
C CYS A 146 5.14 9.72 -18.71
N SER A 147 6.00 9.07 -17.92
CA SER A 147 5.70 7.83 -17.21
C SER A 147 6.56 7.69 -15.95
N TRP A 148 6.06 6.91 -14.99
CA TRP A 148 6.74 6.60 -13.74
C TRP A 148 7.45 5.27 -13.87
N GLY A 149 8.78 5.27 -13.79
CA GLY A 149 9.53 4.04 -13.62
C GLY A 149 9.62 3.65 -12.14
N GLU A 150 10.19 2.49 -11.84
CA GLU A 150 10.32 2.00 -10.46
C GLU A 150 10.96 3.01 -9.49
N LYS A 151 11.94 3.80 -9.93
CA LYS A 151 12.61 4.82 -9.09
C LYS A 151 11.73 6.03 -8.76
N ASP A 152 10.63 6.22 -9.50
CA ASP A 152 9.69 7.33 -9.32
C ASP A 152 8.51 6.97 -8.40
N ARG A 153 8.46 5.71 -7.94
CA ARG A 153 7.40 5.15 -7.10
C ARG A 153 7.95 4.80 -5.74
N TYR A 154 7.27 5.24 -4.68
CA TYR A 154 7.58 4.81 -3.32
C TYR A 154 6.92 3.46 -3.01
N CYS A 155 5.62 3.35 -3.31
CA CYS A 155 4.88 2.10 -3.15
C CYS A 155 5.35 1.07 -4.20
N VAL A 156 5.61 -0.16 -3.76
CA VAL A 156 5.83 -1.32 -4.63
C VAL A 156 4.48 -1.98 -4.91
N LEU A 157 4.29 -2.53 -6.10
CA LEU A 157 3.07 -3.23 -6.50
C LEU A 157 3.41 -4.58 -7.12
N VAL A 158 2.69 -5.63 -6.72
CA VAL A 158 2.91 -7.00 -7.20
C VAL A 158 1.57 -7.72 -7.35
N ARG A 159 1.49 -8.68 -8.29
CA ARG A 159 0.36 -9.62 -8.38
C ARG A 159 0.43 -10.63 -7.25
N TRP A 160 -0.71 -11.08 -6.75
CA TRP A 160 -0.79 -12.15 -5.75
C TRP A 160 0.05 -13.38 -6.13
N ASP A 161 -0.08 -13.85 -7.37
CA ASP A 161 0.58 -15.09 -7.82
C ASP A 161 2.12 -14.97 -7.86
N ASP A 162 2.62 -13.78 -8.20
CA ASP A 162 4.06 -13.49 -8.18
C ASP A 162 4.56 -13.35 -6.73
N PHE A 163 3.77 -12.69 -5.87
CA PHE A 163 4.10 -12.50 -4.47
C PHE A 163 4.27 -13.82 -3.73
N ILE A 164 3.32 -14.75 -3.86
CA ILE A 164 3.39 -16.04 -3.15
C ILE A 164 4.57 -16.91 -3.61
N THR A 165 5.08 -16.67 -4.82
CA THR A 165 6.25 -17.38 -5.35
C THR A 165 7.55 -16.89 -4.71
N ASN A 166 7.65 -15.59 -4.39
CA ASN A 166 8.85 -15.02 -3.77
C ASN A 166 8.55 -13.84 -2.83
N PRO A 167 7.90 -14.09 -1.68
CA PRO A 167 7.38 -13.02 -0.82
C PRO A 167 8.50 -12.16 -0.22
N ASN A 168 9.59 -12.79 0.22
CA ASN A 168 10.74 -12.09 0.81
C ASN A 168 11.37 -11.08 -0.15
N PHE A 169 11.47 -11.41 -1.45
CA PHE A 169 12.00 -10.46 -2.44
C PHE A 169 11.19 -9.17 -2.49
N TYR A 170 9.86 -9.27 -2.55
CA TYR A 170 9.00 -8.09 -2.63
C TYR A 170 8.96 -7.31 -1.32
N ILE A 171 9.02 -8.01 -0.18
CA ILE A 171 9.09 -7.39 1.15
C ILE A 171 10.41 -6.62 1.31
N ASP A 172 11.54 -7.23 0.95
CA ASP A 172 12.86 -6.60 0.96
C ASP A 172 12.90 -5.39 0.02
N PHE A 173 12.27 -5.50 -1.15
CA PHE A 173 12.20 -4.40 -2.12
C PHE A 173 11.35 -3.23 -1.60
N ALA A 174 10.18 -3.50 -1.01
CA ALA A 174 9.39 -2.47 -0.37
C ALA A 174 10.13 -1.83 0.81
N TYR A 175 10.82 -2.62 1.61
CA TYR A 175 11.67 -2.11 2.70
C TYR A 175 12.79 -1.20 2.19
N SER A 176 13.44 -1.54 1.08
CA SER A 176 14.57 -0.75 0.56
C SER A 176 14.14 0.65 0.11
N LYS A 177 12.89 0.83 -0.36
CA LYS A 177 12.33 2.14 -0.75
C LYS A 177 12.41 3.20 0.33
N ARG A 178 12.44 2.79 1.60
CA ARG A 178 12.59 3.70 2.76
C ARG A 178 13.91 4.48 2.74
N LYS A 179 14.93 3.95 2.07
CA LYS A 179 16.26 4.57 1.93
C LYS A 179 16.44 5.30 0.60
N ASP A 180 15.50 5.13 -0.33
CA ASP A 180 15.59 5.76 -1.65
C ASP A 180 15.25 7.25 -1.56
N PRO A 181 15.80 8.10 -2.44
CA PRO A 181 15.47 9.53 -2.47
C PRO A 181 13.97 9.83 -2.67
N ILE A 182 13.22 8.89 -3.24
CA ILE A 182 11.77 9.00 -3.42
C ILE A 182 11.02 9.02 -2.08
N ALA A 183 11.59 8.45 -1.01
CA ALA A 183 11.03 8.51 0.33
C ALA A 183 10.84 9.95 0.85
N ASN A 184 11.71 10.88 0.43
CA ASN A 184 11.60 12.29 0.82
C ASN A 184 10.46 13.04 0.10
N LYS A 185 9.78 12.38 -0.85
CA LYS A 185 8.68 12.96 -1.64
C LYS A 185 7.32 12.34 -1.33
N ILE A 186 7.27 11.43 -0.36
CA ILE A 186 6.00 10.84 0.06
C ILE A 186 5.08 11.90 0.62
N ARG A 187 3.78 11.63 0.55
CA ARG A 187 2.75 12.48 1.15
C ARG A 187 1.81 11.63 1.99
N VAL A 188 1.55 12.13 3.18
CA VAL A 188 0.47 11.67 4.05
C VAL A 188 -0.64 12.71 3.98
N PHE A 189 -1.87 12.28 3.72
CA PHE A 189 -3.00 13.19 3.69
C PHE A 189 -3.59 13.32 5.10
N PRO A 190 -3.96 14.53 5.54
CA PRO A 190 -4.68 14.71 6.79
C PRO A 190 -6.09 14.08 6.69
N THR A 191 -6.63 13.67 7.83
CA THR A 191 -7.91 12.96 7.95
C THR A 191 -9.13 13.83 7.61
N ASN A 192 -8.96 15.15 7.56
CA ASN A 192 -10.03 16.14 7.41
C ASN A 192 -10.20 16.69 5.97
N GLN A 193 -9.88 15.92 4.93
CA GLN A 193 -10.10 16.30 3.52
C GLN A 193 -10.93 15.30 2.75
#